data_AF-A0A536G1Q2-F1
#
_entry.id   AF-A0A536G1Q2-F1
#
_cell.length_a   1.000
_cell.length_b   1.000
_cell.length_c   1.000
_cell.angle_alpha   90.00
_cell.angle_beta   90.00
_cell.angle_gamma   90.00
#
_symmetry.space_group_name_H-M   'P 1'
#
loop_
_entity.id
_entity.type
_entity.pdbx_description
1 polymer ?
#
loop_
_entity_poly.entity_id
_entity_poly.type
_entity_poly.pdbx_seq_one_letter_code
_entity_poly.pdbx_strand_id
1 'polypeptide(L)'
;MIVAFSTQIQWPSDRPTPVSVLGTPLPLRALAVSAHYPASNPEFWDVGVDLEGCCWTDRIVHAAMHQASGDVDSAGFVGYGYTNPDIRLLPDGSLNPGTTIKFRGYFSVGLAAIEVCDNHRCAETDVQVPEAQPG
;
A
#
# COMPACT_ATOMS: atom_id res chain seq x y z
N MET A 1 22.42 0.55 29.34
CA MET A 1 22.58 -0.74 28.63
C MET A 1 21.37 -0.88 27.73
N ILE A 2 21.51 -0.62 26.43
CA ILE A 2 20.39 -0.72 25.48
C ILE A 2 20.35 -2.17 25.02
N VAL A 3 19.28 -2.88 25.37
CA VAL A 3 19.01 -4.22 24.85
C VAL A 3 18.26 -4.04 23.54
N ALA A 4 18.95 -4.27 22.43
CA ALA A 4 18.32 -4.35 21.12
C ALA A 4 17.60 -5.70 21.01
N PHE A 5 16.27 -5.69 20.98
CA PHE A 5 15.49 -6.87 20.65
C PHE A 5 15.28 -6.87 19.13
N SER A 6 15.95 -7.80 18.45
CA SER A 6 15.62 -8.14 17.06
C SER A 6 14.55 -9.22 17.10
N THR A 7 13.29 -8.84 16.95
CA THR A 7 12.21 -9.80 16.73
C THR A 7 12.22 -10.20 15.27
N GLN A 8 12.96 -11.26 14.93
CA GLN A 8 12.76 -11.97 13.67
C GLN A 8 11.41 -12.69 13.77
N ILE A 9 10.40 -12.15 13.09
CA ILE A 9 9.12 -12.83 12.90
C ILE A 9 9.40 -14.03 11.98
N GLN A 10 9.45 -15.21 12.56
CA GLN A 10 9.60 -16.47 11.82
C GLN A 10 8.20 -16.89 11.36
N TRP A 11 7.94 -16.74 10.07
CA TRP A 11 6.71 -17.23 9.46
C TRP A 11 6.71 -18.77 9.45
N PRO A 12 5.58 -19.43 9.75
CA PRO A 12 5.47 -20.88 9.54
C PRO A 12 5.73 -21.17 8.06
N SER A 13 6.63 -22.12 7.80
CA SER A 13 7.11 -22.50 6.46
C SER A 13 6.06 -23.26 5.62
N ASP A 14 4.79 -23.26 6.05
CA ASP A 14 3.65 -23.95 5.45
C ASP A 14 2.69 -22.98 4.71
N ARG A 15 3.21 -21.87 4.17
CA ARG A 15 2.45 -21.18 3.12
C ARG A 15 2.59 -22.00 1.83
N PRO A 16 1.49 -22.47 1.22
CA PRO A 16 1.58 -23.11 -0.08
C PRO A 16 2.30 -22.14 -1.02
N THR A 17 3.40 -22.60 -1.62
CA THR A 17 4.10 -21.87 -2.68
C THR A 17 3.04 -21.46 -3.69
N PRO A 18 2.80 -20.15 -3.95
CA PRO A 18 1.82 -19.76 -4.94
C PRO A 18 2.31 -20.29 -6.28
N VAL A 19 1.63 -21.32 -6.78
CA VAL A 19 1.83 -21.82 -8.13
C VAL A 19 1.43 -20.66 -9.02
N SER A 20 2.40 -20.08 -9.73
CA SER A 20 2.13 -19.04 -10.71
C SER A 20 1.34 -19.68 -11.86
N VAL A 21 0.02 -19.63 -11.74
CA VAL A 21 -0.90 -19.94 -12.83
C VAL A 21 -0.83 -18.74 -13.76
N LEU A 22 -0.56 -18.99 -15.04
CA LEU A 22 -0.66 -17.97 -16.10
C LEU A 22 -2.01 -17.25 -15.93
N GLY A 23 -1.98 -15.99 -15.48
CA GLY A 23 -3.18 -15.16 -15.31
C GLY A 23 -3.54 -14.74 -13.88
N THR A 24 -2.89 -15.24 -12.82
CA THR A 24 -3.05 -14.65 -11.47
C THR A 24 -2.10 -13.46 -11.27
N PRO A 25 -2.56 -12.33 -10.73
CA PRO A 25 -1.68 -11.22 -10.40
C PRO A 25 -0.63 -11.70 -9.39
N LEU A 26 0.64 -11.29 -9.52
CA LEU A 26 1.60 -11.52 -8.45
C LEU A 26 1.00 -10.93 -7.17
N PRO A 27 1.18 -11.59 -6.00
CA PRO A 27 0.63 -11.08 -4.75
C PRO A 27 1.13 -9.64 -4.56
N LEU A 28 0.20 -8.73 -4.28
CA LEU A 28 0.53 -7.37 -3.93
C LEU A 28 1.39 -7.37 -2.66
N ARG A 29 2.49 -6.64 -2.69
CA ARG A 29 3.44 -6.57 -1.58
C ARG A 29 3.77 -5.13 -1.27
N ALA A 30 3.65 -4.77 0.01
CA ALA A 30 4.22 -3.53 0.51
C ALA A 30 5.71 -3.71 0.81
N LEU A 31 6.53 -2.85 0.21
CA LEU A 31 7.98 -2.82 0.38
C LEU A 31 8.39 -1.85 1.48
N ALA A 32 7.76 -0.69 1.53
CA ALA A 32 7.99 0.34 2.53
C ALA A 32 6.73 1.14 2.80
N VAL A 33 6.61 1.63 4.03
CA VAL A 33 5.52 2.50 4.47
C VAL A 33 6.15 3.71 5.14
N SER A 34 5.73 4.90 4.73
CA SER A 34 6.13 6.17 5.29
C SER A 34 4.88 6.98 5.61
N ALA A 35 4.98 7.90 6.56
CA ALA A 35 3.83 8.68 6.92
C ALA A 35 4.21 10.04 7.49
N HIS A 36 3.60 11.09 6.94
CA HIS A 36 3.99 12.47 7.19
C HIS A 36 2.79 13.38 7.34
N TYR A 37 2.82 14.28 8.31
CA TYR A 37 1.80 15.31 8.49
C TYR A 37 2.34 16.70 8.16
N PRO A 38 1.51 17.59 7.56
CA PRO A 38 1.85 18.99 7.44
C PRO A 38 1.84 19.65 8.83
N ALA A 39 2.83 20.50 9.12
CA ALA A 39 2.92 21.17 10.43
C ALA A 39 1.66 21.98 10.81
N SER A 40 0.86 22.38 9.83
CA SER A 40 -0.41 23.10 10.02
C SER A 40 -1.58 22.22 10.47
N ASN A 41 -1.52 20.90 10.26
CA ASN A 41 -2.59 19.98 10.66
C ASN A 41 -2.03 18.57 10.95
N PRO A 42 -1.66 18.27 12.21
CA PRO A 42 -1.07 16.98 12.58
C PRO A 42 -2.07 15.80 12.54
N GLU A 43 -3.38 16.08 12.53
CA GLU A 43 -4.41 15.03 12.52
C GLU A 43 -4.76 14.56 11.10
N PHE A 44 -4.37 15.33 10.07
CA PHE A 44 -4.64 15.04 8.67
C PHE A 44 -3.33 14.89 7.91
N TRP A 45 -3.02 13.67 7.50
CA TRP A 45 -1.66 13.28 7.11
C TRP A 45 -1.65 12.35 5.91
N ASP A 46 -0.46 12.23 5.31
CA ASP A 46 -0.19 11.42 4.14
C ASP A 46 0.48 10.11 4.55
N VAL A 47 0.00 8.99 4.03
CA VAL A 47 0.66 7.68 4.11
C VAL A 47 1.18 7.33 2.72
N GLY A 48 2.48 7.18 2.58
CA GLY A 48 3.13 6.73 1.35
C GLY A 48 3.52 5.27 1.44
N VAL A 49 3.11 4.46 0.45
CA VAL A 49 3.40 3.04 0.40
C VAL A 49 4.06 2.68 -0.92
N ASP A 50 5.26 2.11 -0.82
CA ASP A 50 5.96 1.54 -1.96
C ASP A 50 5.39 0.13 -2.19
N LEU A 51 4.70 -0.04 -3.32
CA LEU A 51 4.05 -1.30 -3.67
C LEU A 51 4.78 -2.00 -4.81
N GLU A 52 4.91 -3.30 -4.69
CA GLU A 52 5.25 -4.21 -5.77
C GLU A 52 4.03 -5.09 -6.06
N GLY A 53 3.68 -5.20 -7.33
CA GLY A 53 2.58 -6.03 -7.78
C GLY A 53 2.56 -6.08 -9.29
N CYS A 54 1.96 -7.13 -9.84
CA CYS A 54 1.86 -7.25 -11.28
C CYS A 54 0.58 -7.87 -11.77
N CYS A 55 0.52 -7.80 -13.09
CA CYS A 55 -0.23 -8.67 -13.95
C CYS A 55 -1.72 -8.42 -13.83
N TRP A 56 -2.11 -7.17 -13.59
CA TRP A 56 -3.45 -6.65 -13.92
C TRP A 56 -3.65 -6.65 -15.44
N THR A 57 -4.91 -6.76 -15.88
CA THR A 57 -5.22 -6.82 -17.31
C THR A 57 -5.34 -5.43 -17.92
N ASP A 58 -5.79 -4.45 -17.13
CA ASP A 58 -5.98 -3.10 -17.63
C ASP A 58 -4.68 -2.30 -17.53
N ARG A 59 -4.65 -1.14 -18.19
CA ARG A 59 -3.49 -0.23 -18.13
C ARG A 59 -3.51 0.72 -16.94
N ILE A 60 -4.61 0.72 -16.21
CA ILE A 60 -4.91 1.64 -15.11
C ILE A 60 -5.44 0.79 -13.97
N VAL A 61 -4.93 1.08 -12.77
CA VAL A 61 -5.47 0.56 -11.51
C VAL A 61 -5.81 1.71 -10.58
N HIS A 62 -6.69 1.43 -9.63
CA HIS A 62 -7.03 2.30 -8.52
C HIS A 62 -6.59 1.62 -7.22
N ALA A 63 -6.03 2.39 -6.31
CA ALA A 63 -5.67 1.90 -4.99
C ALA A 63 -6.61 2.49 -3.93
N ALA A 64 -6.90 1.73 -2.89
CA ALA A 64 -7.61 2.19 -1.72
C ALA A 64 -6.91 1.68 -0.46
N MET A 65 -6.99 2.45 0.63
CA MET A 65 -6.52 2.05 1.95
C MET A 65 -7.69 1.99 2.91
N HIS A 66 -7.85 0.84 3.56
CA HIS A 66 -8.94 0.57 4.50
C HIS A 66 -8.38 0.33 5.91
N GLN A 67 -8.92 1.04 6.90
CA GLN A 67 -8.56 0.85 8.29
C GLN A 67 -9.79 0.61 9.17
N ALA A 68 -9.88 -0.59 9.75
CA ALA A 68 -11.00 -1.01 10.58
C ALA A 68 -11.13 -0.22 11.89
N SER A 69 -10.03 0.36 12.40
CA SER A 69 -10.05 1.11 13.67
C SER A 69 -10.73 2.47 13.59
N GLY A 70 -11.12 2.94 12.41
CA GLY A 70 -11.74 4.25 12.25
C GLY A 70 -12.64 4.42 11.03
N ASP A 71 -13.10 3.33 10.41
CA ASP A 71 -13.86 3.33 9.15
C ASP A 71 -13.21 4.24 8.08
N VAL A 72 -11.87 4.25 8.04
CA VAL A 72 -11.13 5.10 7.11
C VAL A 72 -11.01 4.36 5.79
N ASP A 73 -11.56 4.99 4.74
CA ASP A 73 -11.35 4.61 3.35
C ASP A 73 -10.74 5.80 2.60
N SER A 74 -9.54 5.61 2.08
CA SER A 74 -8.81 6.65 1.35
C SER A 74 -8.37 6.15 -0.02
N ALA A 75 -8.76 6.89 -1.05
CA ALA A 75 -8.32 6.64 -2.42
C ALA A 75 -6.83 7.00 -2.57
N GLY A 76 -6.08 6.07 -3.16
CA GLY A 76 -4.66 6.21 -3.44
C GLY A 76 -4.37 7.11 -4.64
N PHE A 77 -3.20 7.74 -4.62
CA PHE A 77 -2.76 8.64 -5.68
C PHE A 77 -1.25 8.63 -5.90
N VAL A 78 -0.81 8.99 -7.11
CA VAL A 78 0.61 9.17 -7.47
C VAL A 78 0.86 10.65 -7.80
N GLY A 79 1.83 11.28 -7.14
CA GLY A 79 2.19 12.69 -7.35
C GLY A 79 1.49 13.68 -6.41
N TYR A 80 1.44 14.96 -6.80
CA TYR A 80 0.77 16.02 -6.04
C TYR A 80 -0.50 16.48 -6.79
N GLY A 81 -1.66 16.43 -6.13
CA GLY A 81 -2.74 17.37 -6.43
C GLY A 81 -4.09 16.87 -6.95
N TYR A 82 -4.39 15.58 -7.01
CA TYR A 82 -5.76 15.14 -7.35
C TYR A 82 -6.18 13.92 -6.54
N THR A 83 -7.43 13.93 -6.07
CA THR A 83 -8.14 12.73 -5.60
C THR A 83 -8.35 11.82 -6.81
N ASN A 84 -7.84 10.58 -6.74
CA ASN A 84 -8.05 9.50 -7.71
C ASN A 84 -7.25 9.59 -9.04
N PRO A 85 -5.91 9.72 -9.06
CA PRO A 85 -5.17 9.55 -10.29
C PRO A 85 -5.10 8.07 -10.65
N ASP A 86 -5.57 7.77 -11.85
CA ASP A 86 -5.27 6.55 -12.58
C ASP A 86 -3.80 6.15 -12.39
N ILE A 87 -3.55 5.04 -11.71
CA ILE A 87 -2.21 4.51 -11.52
C ILE A 87 -1.86 3.74 -12.79
N ARG A 88 -1.03 4.33 -13.63
CA ARG A 88 -0.64 3.72 -14.91
C ARG A 88 0.36 2.59 -14.69
N LEU A 89 0.04 1.45 -15.25
CA LEU A 89 0.90 0.27 -15.23
C LEU A 89 1.91 0.29 -16.39
N LEU A 90 2.97 -0.48 -16.22
CA LEU A 90 3.90 -0.83 -17.29
C LEU A 90 3.18 -1.70 -18.35
N PRO A 91 3.74 -1.83 -19.57
CA PRO A 91 3.10 -2.59 -20.65
C PRO A 91 2.83 -4.07 -20.33
N ASP A 92 3.54 -4.64 -19.35
CA ASP A 92 3.36 -6.00 -18.85
C ASP A 92 2.32 -6.11 -17.72
N GLY A 93 1.63 -5.01 -17.39
CA GLY A 93 0.64 -4.95 -16.33
C GLY A 93 1.24 -4.84 -14.93
N SER A 94 2.53 -4.53 -14.79
CA SER A 94 3.17 -4.32 -13.48
C SER A 94 3.13 -2.87 -13.00
N LEU A 95 3.17 -2.67 -11.69
CA LEU A 95 3.43 -1.34 -11.11
C LEU A 95 4.86 -0.92 -11.47
N ASN A 96 5.05 0.35 -11.86
CA ASN A 96 6.37 0.86 -12.19
C ASN A 96 7.29 0.80 -10.95
N PRO A 97 8.47 0.17 -11.01
CA PRO A 97 9.40 0.10 -9.88
C PRO A 97 9.69 1.48 -9.28
N GLY A 98 9.59 1.58 -7.95
CA GLY A 98 9.78 2.85 -7.22
C GLY A 98 8.58 3.79 -7.21
N THR A 99 7.39 3.33 -7.65
CA THR A 99 6.15 4.10 -7.48
C THR A 99 5.67 4.00 -6.04
N THR A 100 5.68 5.14 -5.34
CA THR A 100 4.99 5.30 -4.05
C THR A 100 3.55 5.71 -4.30
N ILE A 101 2.61 4.92 -3.82
CA ILE A 101 1.19 5.28 -3.78
C ILE A 101 0.95 6.03 -2.47
N LYS A 102 0.36 7.22 -2.56
CA LYS A 102 0.04 8.06 -1.41
C LYS A 102 -1.44 7.99 -1.10
N PHE A 103 -1.76 8.00 0.18
CA PHE A 103 -3.11 8.04 0.72
C PHE A 103 -3.20 9.22 1.68
N ARG A 104 -4.32 9.92 1.71
CA ARG A 104 -4.50 11.13 2.52
C ARG A 104 -5.79 11.06 3.30
N GLY A 105 -5.73 11.32 4.60
CA GLY A 105 -6.88 11.16 5.47
C GLY A 105 -6.56 11.31 6.96
N TYR A 106 -7.53 10.94 7.77
CA TYR A 106 -7.41 10.85 9.23
C TYR A 106 -7.09 9.40 9.61
N PHE A 107 -5.83 8.99 9.48
CA PHE A 107 -5.41 7.63 9.78
C PHE A 107 -5.10 7.42 11.26
N SER A 108 -5.18 6.17 11.71
CA SER A 108 -4.65 5.71 13.00
C SER A 108 -3.33 4.96 12.81
N VAL A 109 -2.46 4.98 13.82
CA VAL A 109 -1.30 4.07 13.86
C VAL A 109 -1.80 2.65 14.06
N GLY A 110 -1.41 1.72 13.18
CA GLY A 110 -1.98 0.38 13.25
C GLY A 110 -1.98 -0.38 11.93
N LEU A 111 -2.61 -1.55 11.96
CA LEU A 111 -2.85 -2.36 10.78
C LEU A 111 -3.83 -1.65 9.85
N ALA A 112 -3.53 -1.64 8.55
CA ALA A 112 -4.44 -1.23 7.49
C ALA A 112 -4.28 -2.19 6.30
N ALA A 113 -5.33 -2.33 5.49
CA ALA A 113 -5.30 -3.08 4.25
C ALA A 113 -5.19 -2.11 3.08
N ILE A 114 -4.36 -2.45 2.09
CA ILE A 114 -4.29 -1.74 0.81
C ILE A 114 -4.83 -2.65 -0.25
N GLU A 115 -5.84 -2.16 -0.96
CA GLU A 115 -6.43 -2.83 -2.12
C GLU A 115 -5.97 -2.09 -3.39
N VAL A 116 -5.64 -2.85 -4.44
CA VAL A 116 -5.34 -2.33 -5.77
C VAL A 116 -6.15 -3.09 -6.81
N CYS A 117 -7.04 -2.39 -7.51
CA CYS A 117 -7.99 -2.97 -8.45
C CYS A 117 -7.83 -2.44 -9.87
N ASP A 118 -7.96 -3.33 -10.86
CA ASP A 118 -8.41 -2.97 -12.21
C ASP A 118 -9.94 -3.18 -12.34
N ASN A 119 -10.53 -3.08 -13.53
CA ASN A 119 -11.97 -3.30 -13.70
C ASN A 119 -12.41 -4.77 -13.53
N HIS A 120 -11.48 -5.70 -13.39
CA HIS A 120 -11.73 -7.14 -13.42
C HIS A 120 -11.39 -7.83 -12.10
N ARG A 121 -10.42 -7.31 -11.36
CA ARG A 121 -9.87 -7.95 -10.15
C ARG A 121 -9.16 -6.95 -9.25
N CYS A 122 -9.11 -7.34 -7.98
CA CYS A 122 -8.39 -6.64 -6.93
C CYS A 122 -7.31 -7.55 -6.34
N ALA A 123 -6.24 -6.92 -5.85
CA ALA A 123 -5.22 -7.56 -5.05
C ALA A 123 -5.03 -6.75 -3.77
N GLU A 124 -4.82 -7.43 -2.66
CA GLU A 124 -4.72 -6.81 -1.35
C GLU A 124 -3.38 -7.14 -0.67
N THR A 125 -2.93 -6.21 0.18
CA THR A 125 -1.78 -6.42 1.06
C THR A 125 -1.99 -5.67 2.37
N ASP A 126 -1.57 -6.28 3.47
CA ASP A 126 -1.62 -5.64 4.79
C ASP A 126 -0.38 -4.77 5.01
N VAL A 127 -0.56 -3.62 5.66
CA VAL A 127 0.52 -2.73 6.06
C VAL A 127 0.39 -2.30 7.51
N GLN A 128 1.54 -2.02 8.12
CA GLN A 128 1.60 -1.37 9.42
C GLN A 128 1.81 0.13 9.19
N VAL A 129 0.78 0.93 9.43
CA VAL A 129 0.87 2.40 9.39
C VAL A 129 1.68 2.85 10.61
N PRO A 130 2.83 3.53 10.42
CA PRO A 130 3.69 3.99 11.51
C PRO A 130 3.15 5.30 12.12
N GLU A 131 3.77 5.74 13.21
CA GLU A 131 3.58 7.10 13.72
C GLU A 131 4.01 8.14 12.69
N ALA A 132 3.09 9.07 12.40
CA ALA A 132 3.31 10.19 11.48
C ALA A 132 4.48 11.06 11.95
N GLN A 133 5.37 11.42 11.02
CA GLN A 133 6.45 12.38 11.29
C GLN A 133 6.12 13.75 10.69
N PRO A 134 6.69 14.85 11.21
CA PRO A 134 6.62 16.14 10.54
C PRO A 134 7.18 16.03 9.11
N GLY A 135 6.43 16.56 8.12
CA GLY A 135 6.83 16.65 6.71
C GLY A 135 7.67 17.87 6.37
#